data_AF-A0A950V4F9-F1
#
_entry.id   AF-A0A950V4F9-F1
#
_cell.length_a   1.000
_cell.length_b   1.000
_cell.length_c   1.000
_cell.angle_alpha   90.00
_cell.angle_beta   90.00
_cell.angle_gamma   90.00
#
_symmetry.space_group_name_H-M   'P 1'
#
loop_
_entity.id
_entity.type
_entity.pdbx_description
1 polymer ?
#
loop_
_entity_poly.entity_id
_entity_poly.type
_entity_poly.pdbx_seq_one_letter_code
_entity_poly.pdbx_strand_id
1 'polypeptide(L)'
;FGFYSNHLFVGNAGSGQIAVYDPDSGRFDGLLRDATGANGHALQNDRLWALRFGNDGGAGPHNWLFFTAGIFGEQHGLFGFFVPDPSSGTTQPEDKGDDQ
;
A
#
# COMPACT_ATOMS: atom_id res chain seq x y z
N PHE A 1 -0.99 5.55 -4.93
CA PHE A 1 -0.53 5.38 -3.54
C PHE A 1 0.52 6.46 -3.20
N GLY A 2 0.25 7.74 -3.52
CA GLY A 2 1.19 8.84 -3.27
C GLY A 2 2.61 8.55 -3.77
N PHE A 3 3.60 8.74 -2.89
CA PHE A 3 5.03 8.45 -3.11
C PHE A 3 5.28 7.05 -3.68
N TYR A 4 4.56 6.02 -3.21
CA TYR A 4 4.73 4.63 -3.66
C TYR A 4 4.03 4.33 -5.00
N SER A 5 3.54 5.34 -5.72
CA SER A 5 2.98 5.10 -7.05
C SER A 5 4.06 4.56 -7.98
N ASN A 6 3.70 3.60 -8.83
CA ASN A 6 4.61 2.86 -9.72
C ASN A 6 5.72 2.04 -9.05
N HIS A 7 5.69 1.87 -7.72
CA HIS A 7 6.65 0.98 -7.04
C HIS A 7 6.25 -0.49 -7.16
N LEU A 8 7.22 -1.38 -6.92
CA LEU A 8 6.99 -2.82 -6.79
C LEU A 8 6.58 -3.17 -5.36
N PHE A 9 5.41 -3.79 -5.21
CA PHE A 9 4.85 -4.20 -3.92
C PHE A 9 5.06 -5.71 -3.75
N VAL A 10 5.72 -6.11 -2.67
CA VAL A 10 6.03 -7.50 -2.35
C VAL A 10 5.34 -7.88 -1.05
N GLY A 11 4.34 -8.75 -1.14
CA GLY A 11 3.68 -9.32 0.03
C GLY A 11 4.55 -10.42 0.65
N ASN A 12 4.75 -10.38 1.97
CA ASN A 12 5.49 -11.41 2.69
C ASN A 12 4.52 -12.35 3.41
N ALA A 13 4.54 -13.65 3.07
CA ALA A 13 3.69 -14.64 3.73
C ALA A 13 4.05 -14.82 5.21
N GLY A 14 5.32 -14.76 5.59
CA GLY A 14 5.75 -14.96 6.97
C GLY A 14 5.36 -13.82 7.90
N SER A 15 5.80 -12.59 7.59
CA SER A 15 5.47 -11.43 8.43
C SER A 15 4.06 -10.90 8.20
N GLY A 16 3.46 -11.18 7.05
CA GLY A 16 2.18 -10.60 6.64
C GLY A 16 2.28 -9.15 6.18
N GLN A 17 3.48 -8.58 6.13
CA GLN A 17 3.71 -7.18 5.74
C GLN A 17 3.91 -7.04 4.23
N ILE A 18 3.73 -5.82 3.75
CA ILE A 18 3.96 -5.46 2.34
C ILE A 18 5.20 -4.57 2.27
N ALA A 19 6.24 -5.06 1.61
CA ALA A 19 7.46 -4.31 1.31
C ALA A 19 7.34 -3.58 -0.02
N VAL A 20 7.89 -2.38 -0.10
CA VAL A 20 7.86 -1.52 -1.28
C VAL A 20 9.28 -1.29 -1.78
N TYR A 21 9.47 -1.48 -3.09
CA TYR A 21 10.77 -1.34 -3.75
C TYR A 21 10.66 -0.43 -4.97
N ASP A 22 11.71 0.34 -5.20
CA ASP A 22 11.96 0.99 -6.49
C ASP A 22 12.19 -0.11 -7.54
N PRO A 23 11.38 -0.16 -8.61
CA PRO A 23 11.40 -1.28 -9.56
C PRO A 23 12.64 -1.26 -10.47
N ASP A 24 13.26 -0.10 -10.67
CA ASP A 24 14.39 0.06 -11.59
C ASP A 24 15.73 -0.30 -10.92
N SER A 25 15.89 0.12 -9.66
CA SER A 25 17.11 -0.09 -8.88
C SER A 25 17.04 -1.29 -7.92
N GLY A 26 15.84 -1.76 -7.59
CA GLY A 26 15.62 -2.78 -6.57
C GLY A 26 15.84 -2.27 -5.14
N ARG A 27 15.96 -0.96 -4.93
CA ARG A 27 16.14 -0.36 -3.59
C ARG A 27 14.87 -0.58 -2.75
N PHE A 28 15.05 -0.99 -1.50
CA PHE A 28 13.96 -1.05 -0.53
C PHE A 28 13.62 0.37 -0.04
N ASP A 29 12.38 0.82 -0.30
CA ASP A 29 11.90 2.16 0.07
C ASP A 29 11.04 2.15 1.34
N GLY A 30 10.64 0.98 1.83
CA GLY A 30 9.99 0.83 3.12
C GLY A 30 8.87 -0.20 3.15
N LEU A 31 8.14 -0.22 4.27
CA LEU A 31 6.91 -0.99 4.40
C LEU A 31 5.71 -0.11 4.07
N LEU A 32 4.68 -0.70 3.47
CA LEU A 32 3.40 -0.04 3.29
C LEU A 32 2.74 0.18 4.66
N ARG A 33 2.40 1.43 4.97
CA ARG A 33 1.86 1.86 6.26
C ARG A 33 0.45 2.43 6.13
N ASP A 34 -0.27 2.47 7.24
CA ASP A 34 -1.55 3.18 7.33
C ASP A 34 -1.42 4.69 7.09
N ALA A 35 -2.57 5.36 7.01
CA ALA A 35 -2.69 6.79 6.70
C ALA A 35 -2.03 7.75 7.72
N THR A 36 -1.53 7.25 8.86
CA THR A 36 -0.80 8.10 9.83
C THR A 36 0.67 8.32 9.44
N GLY A 37 1.06 7.90 8.23
CA GLY A 37 2.31 8.27 7.59
C GLY A 37 3.52 7.51 8.13
N ALA A 38 4.66 8.19 8.31
CA ALA A 38 5.89 7.56 8.80
C ALA A 38 5.74 6.93 10.20
N ASN A 39 4.79 7.43 11.00
CA ASN A 39 4.47 6.91 12.33
C ASN A 39 3.41 5.81 12.31
N GLY A 40 2.82 5.53 11.15
CA GLY A 40 1.76 4.54 11.00
C GLY A 40 2.25 3.11 11.09
N HIS A 41 1.34 2.22 11.46
CA HIS A 41 1.66 0.81 11.54
C HIS A 41 1.79 0.23 10.13
N ALA A 42 2.75 -0.68 9.96
CA ALA A 42 2.84 -1.44 8.73
C ALA A 42 1.54 -2.24 8.56
N LEU A 43 0.98 -2.20 7.36
CA LEU A 43 -0.18 -3.02 7.04
C LEU A 43 0.23 -4.49 7.11
N GLN A 44 -0.48 -5.25 7.93
CA GLN A 44 -0.13 -6.63 8.24
C GLN A 44 -1.38 -7.52 8.17
N ASN A 45 -1.32 -8.55 7.31
CA ASN A 45 -2.29 -9.63 7.29
C ASN A 45 -1.53 -10.96 7.32
N ASP A 46 -1.85 -11.80 8.30
CA ASP A 46 -1.20 -13.11 8.46
C ASP A 46 -1.25 -13.92 7.17
N ARG A 47 -0.12 -14.48 6.73
CA ARG A 47 0.00 -15.30 5.52
C ARG A 47 -0.56 -14.65 4.25
N LEU A 48 -0.02 -13.49 3.85
CA LEU A 48 -0.30 -12.89 2.55
C LEU A 48 0.02 -13.87 1.39
N TRP A 49 -0.92 -14.03 0.46
CA TRP A 49 -0.78 -14.91 -0.70
C TRP A 49 -0.64 -14.14 -2.02
N ALA A 50 -1.55 -13.20 -2.28
CA ALA A 50 -1.57 -12.46 -3.53
C ALA A 50 -1.86 -10.98 -3.27
N LEU A 51 -1.28 -10.13 -4.11
CA LEU A 51 -1.51 -8.69 -4.16
C LEU A 51 -1.82 -8.31 -5.61
N ARG A 52 -2.82 -7.45 -5.81
CA ARG A 52 -3.18 -6.97 -7.15
C ARG A 52 -3.81 -5.59 -7.09
N PHE A 53 -3.31 -4.67 -7.93
CA PHE A 53 -4.01 -3.42 -8.19
C PHE A 53 -5.23 -3.65 -9.08
N GLY A 54 -6.30 -2.90 -8.85
CA GLY A 54 -7.47 -2.88 -9.72
C GLY A 54 -7.15 -2.44 -11.15
N ASN A 55 -8.16 -2.37 -12.01
CA ASN A 55 -7.98 -2.10 -13.44
C ASN A 55 -8.99 -1.12 -14.04
N ASP A 56 -9.69 -0.34 -13.21
CA ASP A 56 -10.79 0.56 -13.57
C ASP A 56 -11.95 -0.12 -14.33
N GLY A 57 -12.00 -1.44 -14.30
CA GLY A 57 -13.06 -2.24 -14.90
C GLY A 57 -13.69 -3.17 -13.85
N GLY A 58 -13.92 -4.43 -14.23
CA GLY A 58 -14.52 -5.42 -13.34
C GLY A 58 -13.71 -5.74 -12.07
N ALA A 59 -12.43 -5.36 -12.02
CA ALA A 59 -11.57 -5.55 -10.84
C ALA A 59 -11.46 -4.28 -9.98
N GLY A 60 -12.37 -3.31 -10.13
CA GLY A 60 -12.42 -2.10 -9.31
C GLY A 60 -11.35 -1.05 -9.65
N PRO A 61 -11.27 0.05 -8.87
CA PRO A 61 -10.38 1.18 -9.14
C PRO A 61 -8.90 0.78 -9.21
N HIS A 62 -8.15 1.31 -10.18
CA HIS A 62 -6.73 0.98 -10.38
C HIS A 62 -5.85 1.33 -9.18
N ASN A 63 -6.29 2.28 -8.35
CA ASN A 63 -5.57 2.75 -7.19
C ASN A 63 -5.92 1.99 -5.90
N TRP A 64 -6.77 0.95 -5.97
CA TRP A 64 -7.01 0.03 -4.84
C TRP A 64 -6.06 -1.15 -4.91
N LEU A 65 -5.51 -1.54 -3.76
CA LEU A 65 -4.66 -2.73 -3.62
C LEU A 65 -5.46 -3.87 -3.00
N PHE A 66 -5.85 -4.84 -3.80
CA PHE A 66 -6.52 -6.05 -3.36
C PHE A 66 -5.52 -7.06 -2.82
N PHE A 67 -5.93 -7.84 -1.81
CA PHE A 67 -5.12 -8.89 -1.24
C PHE A 67 -5.93 -10.16 -0.92
N THR A 68 -5.24 -11.29 -0.90
CA THR A 68 -5.71 -12.52 -0.26
C THR A 68 -4.73 -12.97 0.80
N ALA A 69 -5.25 -13.54 1.90
CA ALA A 69 -4.45 -14.00 3.01
C ALA A 69 -5.00 -15.31 3.62
N GLY A 70 -4.10 -16.14 4.14
CA GLY A 70 -4.41 -17.42 4.78
C GLY A 70 -4.48 -17.33 6.31
N ILE A 71 -5.57 -16.82 6.85
CA ILE A 71 -5.71 -16.60 8.29
C ILE A 71 -5.93 -17.92 9.05
N PHE A 72 -5.72 -17.88 10.37
CA PHE A 72 -5.91 -19.01 11.28
C PHE A 72 -5.06 -20.23 10.89
N GLY A 73 -3.78 -19.99 10.56
CA GLY A 73 -2.89 -21.02 10.07
C GLY A 73 -3.32 -21.56 8.70
N GLU A 74 -3.75 -20.68 7.80
CA GLU A 74 -4.16 -20.98 6.42
C GLU A 74 -5.44 -21.83 6.28
N GLN A 75 -6.17 -22.07 7.37
CA GLN A 75 -7.43 -22.81 7.36
C GLN A 75 -8.59 -22.02 6.73
N HIS A 76 -8.47 -20.69 6.68
CA HIS A 76 -9.46 -19.81 6.10
C HIS A 76 -8.82 -18.79 5.16
N GLY A 77 -9.54 -18.43 4.10
CA GLY A 77 -9.15 -17.36 3.20
C GLY A 77 -9.78 -16.03 3.62
N LEU A 78 -8.96 -14.98 3.66
CA LEU A 78 -9.40 -13.60 3.76
C LEU A 78 -9.17 -12.91 2.42
N PHE A 79 -10.20 -12.29 1.87
CA PHE A 79 -10.11 -11.39 0.73
C PHE A 79 -10.46 -9.98 1.17
N GLY A 80 -9.66 -9.00 0.78
CA GLY A 80 -9.87 -7.60 1.13
C GLY A 80 -9.11 -6.66 0.22
N PHE A 81 -9.13 -5.37 0.57
CA PHE A 81 -8.43 -4.34 -0.18
C PHE A 81 -8.01 -3.18 0.73
N PHE A 82 -6.98 -2.46 0.29
CA PHE A 82 -6.54 -1.19 0.85
C PHE A 82 -6.84 -0.07 -0.14
N VAL A 83 -7.36 1.03 0.39
CA VAL A 83 -7.60 2.27 -0.36
C VAL A 83 -6.51 3.28 -0.04
N PRO A 84 -6.12 4.12 -1.00
CA PRO A 84 -5.17 5.19 -0.72
C PRO A 84 -5.80 6.23 0.19
N ASP A 85 -4.99 6.85 1.05
CA ASP A 85 -5.42 7.98 1.85
C ASP A 85 -5.80 9.16 0.93
N PRO A 86 -7.03 9.70 0.99
CA PRO A 86 -7.45 10.80 0.14
C PRO A 86 -6.62 12.08 0.34
N SER A 87 -5.98 12.26 1.49
CA SER A 87 -5.12 13.41 1.78
C SER A 87 -3.70 13.30 1.19
N SER A 88 -3.28 12.10 0.78
CA SER A 88 -1.94 11.82 0.26
C SER A 88 -1.67 12.32 -1.17
N GLY A 89 -2.68 12.91 -1.83
CA GLY A 89 -2.60 13.49 -3.18
C GLY A 89 -2.43 15.01 -3.21
N THR A 90 -2.57 15.69 -2.08
CA THR A 90 -2.31 17.13 -1.99
C THR A 90 -0.85 17.35 -1.62
N THR A 91 -0.01 17.58 -2.63
CA THR A 91 1.16 18.43 -2.42
C THR A 91 0.60 19.78 -1.96
N GLN A 92 0.63 20.03 -0.65
CA GLN A 92 0.29 21.34 -0.11
C GLN A 92 1.18 22.36 -0.85
N PRO A 93 0.62 23.35 -1.58
CA PRO A 93 1.42 24.43 -2.10
C PRO A 93 2.15 25.02 -0.91
N GLU A 94 3.48 25.15 -1.02
CA GLU A 94 4.28 25.86 -0.04
C GLU A 94 3.58 27.19 0.26
N ASP A 95 3.22 27.37 1.52
CA ASP A 95 2.73 28.62 2.06
C ASP A 95 3.79 29.68 1.81
N LYS A 96 3.74 30.32 0.64
CA LYS A 96 4.40 31.59 0.41
C LYS A 96 3.65 32.56 1.30
N GLY A 97 4.17 32.71 2.52
CA GLY A 97 3.86 33.85 3.36
C GLY A 97 3.94 35.10 2.51
N ASP A 98 2.78 35.72 2.31
CA ASP A 98 2.69 37.04 1.74
C ASP A 98 3.39 38.00 2.71
N ASP A 99 4.61 38.38 2.38
CA ASP A 99 5.24 39.59 2.93
C ASP A 99 4.42 40.79 2.42
N GLN A 100 3.55 41.35 3.27
CA GLN A 100 3.06 42.73 3.19
C GLN A 100 3.31 43.47 4.50
#